data_AF-A0A2V5V506-F1
#
_entry.id   AF-A0A2V5V506-F1
#
_cell.length_a   1.000
_cell.length_b   1.000
_cell.length_c   1.000
_cell.angle_alpha   90.00
_cell.angle_beta   90.00
_cell.angle_gamma   90.00
#
_symmetry.space_group_name_H-M   'P 1'
#
loop_
_entity.id
_entity.type
_entity.pdbx_description
1 polymer ?
#
loop_
_entity_poly.entity_id
_entity_poly.type
_entity_poly.pdbx_seq_one_letter_code
_entity_poly.pdbx_strand_id
1 'polypeptide(L)'
;GLYYVFPEPQPLLTPAAKLPGTDGRKMSKSYGNTIMLTDPEPVVRQKLKTMVTDPARVRRTDPGNPDVCPVGDLHKIFSDRSTIAKVDEGCRSAGIGCIECKSWAADALGNVLNPMQERRKKYEENPRLAWDILEAGSSRARRIAGATMDEVREAMNISLEYEPPRDAPAKGKAS
;
A
#
# COMPACT_ATOMS: atom_id res chain seq x y z
N GLY A 1 22.99 -33.46 8.93
CA GLY A 1 22.63 -32.58 7.80
C GLY A 1 22.24 -31.24 8.35
N LEU A 2 22.62 -30.13 7.71
CA LEU A 2 22.30 -28.78 8.17
C LEU A 2 20.77 -28.61 8.21
N TYR A 3 20.20 -28.59 9.42
CA TYR A 3 18.79 -28.27 9.66
C TYR A 3 18.58 -26.79 9.36
N TYR A 4 17.87 -26.47 8.28
CA TYR A 4 17.63 -25.09 7.87
C TYR A 4 16.20 -24.69 8.25
N VAL A 5 16.05 -24.05 9.41
CA VAL A 5 14.75 -23.68 10.00
C VAL A 5 14.10 -22.50 9.29
N PHE A 6 14.90 -21.53 8.81
CA PHE A 6 14.39 -20.32 8.18
C PHE A 6 14.88 -20.20 6.73
N PRO A 7 13.99 -20.28 5.72
CA PRO A 7 14.35 -19.94 4.36
C PRO A 7 14.74 -18.46 4.26
N GLU A 8 15.82 -18.15 3.53
CA GLU A 8 16.20 -16.77 3.26
C GLU A 8 15.19 -16.09 2.32
N PRO A 9 14.46 -15.05 2.78
CA PRO A 9 13.42 -14.43 1.98
C PRO A 9 14.02 -13.66 0.79
N GLN A 10 13.45 -13.86 -0.40
CA GLN A 10 13.88 -13.17 -1.61
C GLN A 10 13.04 -11.90 -1.86
N PRO A 11 13.65 -10.80 -2.34
CA PRO A 11 12.92 -9.57 -2.60
C PRO A 11 12.04 -9.70 -3.85
N LEU A 12 10.84 -9.12 -3.79
CA LEU A 12 9.98 -8.90 -4.96
C LEU A 12 9.98 -7.42 -5.31
N LEU A 13 10.70 -7.05 -6.37
CA LEU A 13 10.88 -5.65 -6.77
C LEU A 13 9.71 -5.16 -7.63
N THR A 14 9.23 -3.94 -7.36
CA THR A 14 8.20 -3.27 -8.17
C THR A 14 8.80 -2.12 -8.99
N PRO A 15 8.28 -1.87 -10.21
CA PRO A 15 8.81 -0.81 -11.08
C PRO A 15 8.52 0.61 -10.59
N ALA A 16 7.46 0.80 -9.80
CA ALA A 16 7.14 2.07 -9.15
C ALA A 16 7.46 1.99 -7.65
N ALA A 17 8.35 2.87 -7.17
CA ALA A 17 8.78 2.85 -5.76
C ALA A 17 7.81 3.60 -4.83
N LYS A 18 7.20 4.71 -5.29
CA LYS A 18 6.38 5.62 -4.45
C LYS A 18 5.35 6.39 -5.29
N LEU A 19 4.15 6.57 -4.75
CA LEU A 19 3.11 7.45 -5.31
C LEU A 19 3.23 8.87 -4.72
N PRO A 20 3.19 9.94 -5.53
CA PRO A 20 3.20 11.30 -4.99
C PRO A 20 1.84 11.64 -4.38
N GLY A 21 1.88 12.39 -3.28
CA GLY A 21 0.72 13.03 -2.68
C GLY A 21 0.33 14.30 -3.42
N THR A 22 -0.76 14.94 -2.97
CA THR A 22 -1.27 16.19 -3.58
C THR A 22 -0.28 17.35 -3.52
N ASP A 23 0.75 17.27 -2.70
CA ASP A 23 1.82 18.28 -2.57
C ASP A 23 3.13 17.87 -3.27
N GLY A 24 3.13 16.77 -4.04
CA GLY A 24 4.30 16.26 -4.77
C GLY A 24 5.29 15.47 -3.92
N ARG A 25 5.16 15.46 -2.59
CA ARG A 25 5.96 14.60 -1.69
C ARG A 25 5.40 13.18 -1.70
N LYS A 26 6.05 12.24 -1.00
CA LYS A 26 5.47 10.90 -0.77
C LYS A 26 4.04 11.04 -0.21
N MET A 27 3.08 10.34 -0.80
CA MET A 27 1.72 10.27 -0.27
C MET A 27 1.74 9.64 1.14
N SER A 28 1.24 10.36 2.14
CA SER A 28 1.20 9.93 3.54
C SER A 28 0.03 10.57 4.28
N LYS A 29 -0.74 9.77 5.04
CA LYS A 29 -1.85 10.27 5.85
C LYS A 29 -1.40 11.35 6.83
N SER A 30 -0.21 11.18 7.42
CA SER A 30 0.37 12.14 8.37
C SER A 30 0.75 13.48 7.73
N TYR A 31 0.93 13.53 6.40
CA TYR A 31 1.21 14.78 5.68
C TYR A 31 -0.05 15.49 5.21
N GLY A 32 -1.22 14.86 5.36
CA GLY A 32 -2.49 15.40 4.86
C GLY A 32 -2.57 15.50 3.34
N ASN A 33 -1.69 14.80 2.60
CA ASN A 33 -1.55 14.91 1.14
C ASN A 33 -2.14 13.70 0.38
N THR A 34 -3.10 12.98 0.98
CA THR A 34 -3.60 11.69 0.48
C THR A 34 -4.95 11.76 -0.22
N ILE A 35 -5.10 10.94 -1.25
CA ILE A 35 -6.41 10.51 -1.78
C ILE A 35 -6.71 9.13 -1.17
N MET A 36 -7.79 9.03 -0.42
CA MET A 36 -8.18 7.80 0.26
C MET A 36 -8.95 6.89 -0.71
N LEU A 37 -8.80 5.58 -0.55
CA LEU A 37 -9.58 4.60 -1.32
C LEU A 37 -11.10 4.75 -1.12
N THR A 38 -11.48 5.37 0.01
CA THR A 38 -12.86 5.61 0.44
C THR A 38 -13.34 7.02 0.17
N ASP A 39 -12.51 7.90 -0.41
CA ASP A 39 -12.94 9.26 -0.73
C ASP A 39 -14.04 9.19 -1.80
N PRO A 40 -15.18 9.90 -1.61
CA PRO A 40 -16.18 10.00 -2.65
C PRO A 40 -15.64 10.85 -3.81
N GLU A 41 -16.17 10.63 -5.01
CA GLU A 41 -15.69 11.26 -6.25
C GLU A 41 -15.55 12.81 -6.17
N PRO A 42 -16.48 13.57 -5.56
CA PRO A 42 -16.31 15.01 -5.37
C PRO A 42 -15.08 15.39 -4.53
N VAL A 43 -14.76 14.59 -3.50
CA VAL A 43 -13.59 14.81 -2.64
C VAL A 43 -12.30 14.50 -3.38
N VAL A 44 -12.27 13.42 -4.17
CA VAL A 44 -11.13 13.07 -5.03
C VAL A 44 -10.84 14.21 -6.00
N ARG A 45 -11.86 14.71 -6.72
CA ARG A 45 -11.72 15.83 -7.65
C ARG A 45 -11.22 17.10 -6.95
N GLN A 46 -11.74 17.41 -5.77
CA GLN A 46 -11.32 18.60 -5.03
C GLN A 46 -9.84 18.50 -4.60
N LYS A 47 -9.39 17.33 -4.13
CA LYS A 47 -7.99 17.08 -3.77
C LYS A 47 -7.05 17.17 -4.97
N LEU A 48 -7.45 16.63 -6.12
CA LEU A 48 -6.68 16.73 -7.36
C LEU A 48 -6.64 18.16 -7.90
N LYS A 49 -7.73 18.92 -7.77
CA LYS A 49 -7.80 20.31 -8.21
C LYS A 49 -6.69 21.16 -7.59
N THR A 50 -6.43 20.99 -6.29
CA THR A 50 -5.39 21.71 -5.55
C THR A 50 -4.01 21.05 -5.60
N MET A 51 -3.88 19.88 -6.24
CA MET A 51 -2.61 19.17 -6.33
C MET A 51 -1.55 20.02 -7.04
N VAL A 52 -0.32 20.02 -6.54
CA VAL A 52 0.79 20.73 -7.20
C VAL A 52 1.08 20.11 -8.57
N THR A 53 1.52 20.95 -9.49
CA THR A 53 1.91 20.55 -10.85
C THR A 53 3.36 20.94 -11.11
N ASP A 54 3.80 20.87 -12.36
CA ASP A 54 5.09 21.41 -12.79
C ASP A 54 5.26 22.87 -12.31
N PRO A 55 6.25 23.18 -11.47
CA PRO A 55 6.48 24.53 -10.96
C PRO A 55 6.93 25.51 -12.04
N ALA A 56 7.46 25.04 -13.18
CA ALA A 56 7.84 25.91 -14.30
C ALA A 56 6.60 26.43 -15.06
N ARG A 57 5.47 25.74 -14.94
CA ARG A 57 4.21 26.12 -15.62
C ARG A 57 3.40 27.09 -14.77
N VAL A 58 3.76 28.37 -14.81
CA VAL A 58 3.11 29.41 -13.99
C VAL A 58 1.77 29.86 -14.58
N ARG A 59 1.67 30.01 -15.90
CA ARG A 59 0.45 30.42 -16.62
C ARG A 59 -0.09 29.28 -17.47
N ARG A 60 -1.38 29.35 -17.83
CA ARG A 60 -2.00 28.34 -18.72
C ARG A 60 -1.26 28.23 -20.07
N THR A 61 -0.80 29.35 -20.60
CA THR A 61 -0.09 29.44 -21.89
C THR A 61 1.37 29.02 -21.82
N ASP A 62 1.91 28.81 -20.61
CA ASP A 62 3.28 28.36 -20.46
C ASP A 62 3.33 26.85 -20.71
N PRO A 63 4.32 26.36 -21.46
CA PRO A 63 4.52 24.93 -21.62
C PRO A 63 4.91 24.31 -20.27
N GLY A 64 4.44 23.09 -20.02
CA GLY A 64 4.84 22.30 -18.87
C GLY A 64 5.47 20.98 -19.27
N ASN A 65 6.08 20.31 -18.31
CA ASN A 65 6.68 19.00 -18.48
C ASN A 65 5.99 17.95 -17.59
N PRO A 66 5.25 16.99 -18.18
CA PRO A 66 4.56 15.95 -17.42
C PRO A 66 5.52 15.02 -16.65
N ASP A 67 6.80 14.93 -17.05
CA ASP A 67 7.78 14.06 -16.40
C ASP A 67 8.28 14.58 -15.04
N VAL A 68 8.09 15.86 -14.77
CA VAL A 68 8.43 16.49 -13.47
C VAL A 68 7.17 16.93 -12.71
N CYS A 69 5.99 16.60 -13.25
CA CYS A 69 4.70 16.98 -12.69
C CYS A 69 4.11 15.81 -11.90
N PRO A 70 3.79 15.98 -10.61
CA PRO A 70 3.16 14.91 -9.82
C PRO A 70 1.83 14.39 -10.39
N VAL A 71 1.09 15.23 -11.15
CA VAL A 71 -0.13 14.78 -11.86
C VAL A 71 0.23 13.87 -13.04
N GLY A 72 1.36 14.13 -13.72
CA GLY A 72 1.89 13.25 -14.76
C GLY A 72 2.25 11.86 -14.23
N ASP A 73 2.81 11.78 -13.01
CA ASP A 73 3.05 10.50 -12.34
C ASP A 73 1.76 9.71 -12.07
N LEU A 74 0.66 10.40 -11.71
CA LEU A 74 -0.65 9.74 -11.57
C LEU A 74 -1.14 9.17 -12.91
N HIS A 75 -0.96 9.91 -14.01
CA HIS A 75 -1.33 9.43 -15.33
C HIS A 75 -0.56 8.17 -15.73
N LYS A 76 0.75 8.11 -15.44
CA LYS A 76 1.59 6.93 -15.71
C LYS A 76 1.10 5.66 -15.00
N ILE A 77 0.38 5.80 -13.89
CA ILE A 77 -0.08 4.69 -13.05
C ILE A 77 -1.54 4.31 -13.36
N PHE A 78 -2.41 5.31 -13.55
CA PHE A 78 -3.86 5.08 -13.58
C PHE A 78 -4.51 5.29 -14.93
N SER A 79 -3.90 6.07 -15.83
CA SER A 79 -4.50 6.40 -17.12
C SER A 79 -4.12 5.42 -18.22
N ASP A 80 -4.98 5.31 -19.23
CA ASP A 80 -4.66 4.58 -20.44
C ASP A 80 -3.61 5.29 -21.31
N ARG A 81 -3.05 4.56 -22.28
CA ARG A 81 -2.02 5.09 -23.20
C ARG A 81 -2.49 6.30 -24.01
N SER A 82 -3.77 6.36 -24.35
CA SER A 82 -4.32 7.46 -25.16
C SER A 82 -4.38 8.76 -24.36
N THR A 83 -4.75 8.67 -23.08
CA THR A 83 -4.80 9.79 -22.15
C THR A 83 -3.39 10.26 -21.82
N ILE A 84 -2.44 9.34 -21.60
CA ILE A 84 -1.04 9.69 -21.39
C ILE A 84 -0.48 10.46 -22.59
N ALA A 85 -0.76 10.03 -23.82
CA ALA A 85 -0.31 10.72 -25.03
C ALA A 85 -0.90 12.14 -25.14
N LYS A 86 -2.20 12.30 -24.89
CA LYS A 86 -2.86 13.62 -24.85
C LYS A 86 -2.28 14.55 -23.79
N VAL A 87 -1.96 14.01 -22.61
CA VAL A 87 -1.32 14.76 -21.52
C VAL A 87 0.08 15.20 -21.93
N ASP A 88 0.87 14.32 -22.55
CA ASP A 88 2.23 14.64 -22.98
C ASP A 88 2.26 15.77 -24.01
N GLU A 89 1.48 15.63 -25.09
CA GLU A 89 1.35 16.65 -26.12
C GLU A 89 0.78 17.95 -25.55
N GLY A 90 -0.35 17.88 -24.84
CA GLY A 90 -1.08 19.05 -24.36
C GLY A 90 -0.33 19.83 -23.28
N CYS A 91 0.44 19.16 -22.41
CA CYS A 91 1.26 19.85 -21.41
C CYS A 91 2.45 20.56 -22.07
N ARG A 92 3.18 19.87 -22.97
CA ARG A 92 4.38 20.42 -23.61
C ARG A 92 4.06 21.53 -24.60
N SER A 93 2.92 21.46 -25.28
CA SER A 93 2.45 22.50 -26.22
C SER A 93 1.66 23.63 -25.56
N ALA A 94 1.36 23.52 -24.26
CA ALA A 94 0.37 24.34 -23.57
C ALA A 94 -1.06 24.31 -24.17
N GLY A 95 -1.39 23.28 -24.97
CA GLY A 95 -2.72 23.10 -25.57
C GLY A 95 -3.86 22.83 -24.57
N ILE A 96 -3.54 22.29 -23.38
CA ILE A 96 -4.52 21.98 -22.32
C ILE A 96 -4.15 22.66 -21.01
N GLY A 97 -5.13 23.01 -20.18
CA GLY A 97 -4.85 23.58 -18.84
C GLY A 97 -4.57 22.51 -17.78
N CYS A 98 -3.88 22.86 -16.69
CA CYS A 98 -3.66 21.94 -15.57
C CYS A 98 -4.98 21.41 -14.96
N ILE A 99 -6.05 22.22 -14.93
CA ILE A 99 -7.36 21.81 -14.41
C ILE A 99 -7.97 20.70 -15.28
N GLU A 100 -7.87 20.83 -16.60
CA GLU A 100 -8.35 19.85 -17.56
C GLU A 100 -7.57 18.54 -17.44
N CYS A 101 -6.23 18.61 -17.43
CA CYS A 101 -5.36 17.47 -17.17
C CYS A 101 -5.72 16.74 -15.86
N LYS A 102 -5.93 17.49 -14.77
CA LYS A 102 -6.37 16.94 -13.47
C LYS A 102 -7.75 16.28 -13.51
N SER A 103 -8.67 16.77 -14.35
CA SER A 103 -9.99 16.13 -14.50
C SER A 103 -9.88 14.74 -15.11
N TRP A 104 -9.02 14.56 -16.11
CA TRP A 104 -8.75 13.24 -16.70
C TRP A 104 -8.08 12.29 -15.71
N ALA A 105 -7.16 12.81 -14.87
CA ALA A 105 -6.58 12.01 -13.78
C ALA A 105 -7.67 11.56 -12.79
N ALA A 106 -8.60 12.45 -12.45
CA ALA A 106 -9.71 12.13 -11.55
C ALA A 106 -10.63 11.05 -12.14
N ASP A 107 -10.92 11.11 -13.44
CA ASP A 107 -11.73 10.11 -14.14
C ASP A 107 -11.05 8.75 -14.13
N ALA A 108 -9.73 8.72 -14.41
CA ALA A 108 -8.92 7.50 -14.36
C ALA A 108 -8.88 6.89 -12.94
N LEU A 109 -8.70 7.73 -11.91
CA LEU A 109 -8.80 7.28 -10.51
C LEU A 109 -10.20 6.73 -10.19
N GLY A 110 -11.26 7.39 -10.65
CA GLY A 110 -12.64 6.94 -10.47
C GLY A 110 -12.87 5.53 -11.02
N ASN A 111 -12.35 5.23 -12.22
CA ASN A 111 -12.46 3.90 -12.81
C ASN A 111 -11.82 2.79 -11.96
N VAL A 112 -10.79 3.12 -11.17
CA VAL A 112 -10.14 2.20 -10.23
C VAL A 112 -10.88 2.13 -8.89
N LEU A 113 -11.27 3.29 -8.35
CA LEU A 113 -11.86 3.40 -7.02
C LEU A 113 -13.29 2.88 -6.97
N ASN A 114 -14.13 3.20 -7.96
CA ASN A 114 -15.54 2.82 -7.98
C ASN A 114 -15.79 1.31 -7.76
N PRO A 115 -15.13 0.38 -8.48
CA PRO A 115 -15.33 -1.05 -8.23
C PRO A 115 -14.80 -1.50 -6.86
N MET A 116 -13.78 -0.84 -6.30
CA MET A 116 -13.29 -1.13 -4.95
C MET A 116 -14.30 -0.67 -3.89
N GLN A 117 -14.87 0.51 -4.07
CA GLN A 117 -15.89 1.08 -3.19
C GLN A 117 -17.19 0.27 -3.23
N GLU A 118 -17.60 -0.20 -4.41
CA GLU A 118 -18.78 -1.08 -4.53
C GLU A 118 -18.58 -2.40 -3.77
N ARG A 119 -17.43 -3.05 -3.95
CA ARG A 119 -17.10 -4.26 -3.16
C ARG A 119 -17.04 -3.99 -1.66
N ARG A 120 -16.60 -2.79 -1.26
CA ARG A 120 -16.48 -2.38 0.14
C ARG A 120 -17.84 -2.27 0.83
N LYS A 121 -18.89 -1.82 0.14
CA LYS A 121 -20.25 -1.65 0.72
C LYS A 121 -20.75 -2.90 1.43
N LYS A 122 -20.56 -4.08 0.83
CA LYS A 122 -20.92 -5.38 1.43
C LYS A 122 -20.31 -5.58 2.83
N TYR A 123 -19.09 -5.11 3.04
CA TYR A 123 -18.39 -5.23 4.33
C TYR A 123 -18.77 -4.13 5.31
N GLU A 124 -19.25 -2.98 4.83
CA GLU A 124 -19.82 -1.93 5.69
C GLU A 124 -21.20 -2.33 6.21
N GLU A 125 -22.03 -2.93 5.36
CA GLU A 125 -23.36 -3.44 5.71
C GLU A 125 -23.29 -4.65 6.65
N ASN A 126 -22.26 -5.49 6.48
CA ASN A 126 -22.02 -6.63 7.36
C ASN A 126 -20.54 -6.74 7.76
N PRO A 127 -20.13 -6.04 8.83
CA PRO A 127 -18.76 -6.06 9.33
C PRO A 127 -18.27 -7.45 9.75
N ARG A 128 -19.18 -8.39 10.07
CA ARG A 128 -18.80 -9.76 10.46
C ARG A 128 -18.06 -10.49 9.35
N LEU A 129 -18.38 -10.21 8.08
CA LEU A 129 -17.68 -10.78 6.93
C LEU A 129 -16.18 -10.46 6.93
N ALA A 130 -15.79 -9.26 7.34
CA ALA A 130 -14.38 -8.89 7.45
C ALA A 130 -13.71 -9.60 8.63
N TRP A 131 -14.40 -9.72 9.76
CA TRP A 131 -13.92 -10.47 10.92
C TRP A 131 -13.71 -11.96 10.63
N ASP A 132 -14.65 -12.61 9.96
CA ASP A 132 -14.53 -14.02 9.59
C ASP A 132 -13.28 -14.27 8.71
N ILE A 133 -12.98 -13.36 7.78
CA ILE A 133 -11.76 -13.42 6.95
C ILE A 133 -10.50 -13.28 7.82
N LEU A 134 -10.49 -12.33 8.76
CA LEU A 134 -9.35 -12.11 9.66
C LEU A 134 -9.14 -13.28 10.63
N GLU A 135 -10.21 -13.84 11.20
CA GLU A 135 -10.17 -15.00 12.10
C GLU A 135 -9.67 -16.26 11.37
N ALA A 136 -10.16 -16.51 10.15
CA ALA A 136 -9.70 -17.62 9.32
C ALA A 136 -8.23 -17.45 8.91
N GLY A 137 -7.82 -16.24 8.54
CA GLY A 137 -6.43 -15.89 8.24
C GLY A 137 -5.51 -16.11 9.45
N SER A 138 -5.91 -15.60 10.62
CA SER A 138 -5.18 -15.74 11.88
C SER A 138 -5.03 -17.20 12.29
N SER A 139 -6.08 -18.01 12.11
CA SER A 139 -6.04 -19.44 12.41
C SER A 139 -5.07 -20.19 11.50
N ARG A 140 -5.03 -19.86 10.20
CA ARG A 140 -4.02 -20.42 9.28
C ARG A 140 -2.61 -20.01 9.66
N ALA A 141 -2.38 -18.72 9.90
CA ALA A 141 -1.07 -18.19 10.27
C ALA A 141 -0.57 -18.80 11.59
N ARG A 142 -1.44 -18.96 12.59
CA ARG A 142 -1.09 -19.59 13.87
C ARG A 142 -0.62 -21.02 13.73
N ARG A 143 -1.24 -21.82 12.85
CA ARG A 143 -0.79 -23.21 12.60
C ARG A 143 0.61 -23.25 11.99
N ILE A 144 0.87 -22.39 11.00
CA ILE A 144 2.20 -22.31 10.36
C ILE A 144 3.25 -21.82 11.35
N ALA A 145 2.96 -20.74 12.07
CA ALA A 145 3.86 -20.20 13.08
C ALA A 145 4.12 -21.19 14.22
N GLY A 146 3.12 -21.99 14.62
CA GLY A 146 3.27 -23.07 15.59
C GLY A 146 4.30 -24.09 15.12
N ALA A 147 4.14 -24.63 13.91
CA ALA A 147 5.09 -25.59 13.33
C ALA A 147 6.50 -25.01 13.21
N THR A 148 6.64 -23.76 12.73
CA THR A 148 7.96 -23.08 12.69
C THR A 148 8.57 -22.94 14.08
N MET A 149 7.78 -22.61 15.10
CA MET A 149 8.29 -22.49 16.47
C MET A 149 8.71 -23.84 17.07
N ASP A 150 8.09 -24.94 16.66
CA ASP A 150 8.52 -26.27 17.08
C ASP A 150 9.89 -26.60 16.49
N GLU A 151 10.13 -26.33 15.20
CA GLU A 151 11.44 -26.46 14.55
C GLU A 151 12.50 -25.56 15.19
N VAL A 152 12.15 -24.31 15.55
CA VAL A 152 13.05 -23.39 16.26
C VAL A 152 13.44 -23.94 17.63
N ARG A 153 12.46 -24.41 18.42
CA ARG A 153 12.73 -24.95 19.77
C ARG A 153 13.62 -26.19 19.72
N GLU A 154 13.37 -27.08 18.76
CA GLU A 154 14.20 -28.25 18.50
C GLU A 154 15.63 -27.85 18.14
N ALA A 155 15.81 -26.94 17.18
CA ALA A 155 17.12 -26.47 16.76
C ALA A 155 17.89 -25.71 17.86
N MET A 156 17.17 -25.05 18.78
CA MET A 156 17.75 -24.32 19.91
C MET A 156 17.94 -25.18 21.17
N ASN A 157 17.49 -26.45 21.17
CA ASN A 157 17.43 -27.32 22.35
C ASN A 157 16.66 -26.71 23.54
N ILE A 158 15.52 -26.06 23.27
CA ILE A 158 14.64 -25.49 24.30
C ILE A 158 13.45 -26.43 24.50
N SER A 159 13.29 -26.97 25.70
CA SER A 159 12.11 -27.76 26.07
C SER A 159 11.02 -26.86 26.68
N LEU A 160 9.76 -27.29 26.57
CA LEU A 160 8.64 -26.71 27.34
C LEU A 160 8.53 -27.35 28.73
N GLU A 161 9.35 -28.36 28.99
CA GLU A 161 9.40 -29.03 30.28
C GLU A 161 10.15 -28.16 31.28
N TYR A 162 9.72 -28.24 32.54
CA TYR A 162 10.43 -27.54 33.60
C TYR A 162 11.77 -28.25 33.86
N GLU A 163 12.87 -27.60 33.48
CA GLU A 163 14.20 -28.00 33.96
C GLU A 163 14.47 -27.32 35.32
N PRO A 164 14.60 -28.09 36.42
CA PRO A 164 15.03 -27.51 37.68
C PRO A 164 16.44 -26.93 37.53
N PRO A 165 16.79 -25.87 38.29
CA PRO A 165 18.14 -25.33 38.30
C PRO A 165 19.17 -26.44 38.55
N ARG A 166 20.31 -26.40 37.85
CA ARG A 166 21.35 -27.45 37.92
C ARG A 166 21.89 -27.71 39.33
N ASP A 167 21.71 -26.77 40.25
CA ASP A 167 22.16 -26.85 41.65
C ASP A 167 21.02 -27.07 42.66
N ALA A 168 19.82 -27.48 42.21
CA ALA A 168 18.73 -27.79 43.13
C ALA A 168 19.08 -29.05 43.97
N PRO A 169 19.06 -28.99 45.31
CA PRO A 169 19.38 -30.13 46.16
C PRO A 169 18.40 -31.28 45.90
N ALA A 170 18.92 -32.48 45.68
CA ALA A 170 18.13 -33.68 45.43
C ALA A 170 17.10 -33.87 46.57
N LYS A 171 15.82 -33.91 46.23
CA LYS A 171 14.76 -34.25 47.18
C LYS A 171 15.03 -35.68 47.68
N GLY A 172 15.48 -35.78 48.92
CA GLY A 172 15.66 -37.05 49.60
C GLY A 172 14.35 -37.84 49.60
N LYS A 173 14.45 -39.13 49.24
CA LYS A 173 13.33 -40.06 49.35
C LYS A 173 12.95 -40.17 50.83
N ALA A 174 11.74 -39.75 51.18
CA ALA A 174 11.15 -40.05 52.48
C ALA A 174 10.63 -41.49 52.45
N SER A 175 11.08 -42.26 53.43
CA SER A 175 10.73 -43.64 53.74
C SER A 175 9.28 -43.80 54.16
#